data_AF-A0A0F3GZX2-F1
#
_entry.id   AF-A0A0F3GZX2-F1
#
_cell.length_a   1.000
_cell.length_b   1.000
_cell.length_c   1.000
_cell.angle_alpha   90.00
_cell.angle_beta   90.00
_cell.angle_gamma   90.00
#
_symmetry.space_group_name_H-M   'P 1'
#
loop_
_entity.id
_entity.type
_entity.pdbx_description
1 polymer ?
#
loop_
_entity_poly.entity_id
_entity_poly.type
_entity_poly.pdbx_seq_one_letter_code
_entity_poly.pdbx_strand_id
1 'polypeptide(L)'
;DGAVLILDYKTSAKIPMALGKLDPDDRDSWSAVSNCVQLPFYRMLYAQRFGGSPESLSCAHIFLGRSVIDEAIEAPFPEDAYEVVGQLIRRVLAEIVEPSVPFGSARDAKKACTSCVYRCICGT
;
A
#
# COMPACT_ATOMS: atom_id res chain seq x y z
N ASP A 1 18.13 11.81 -17.78
CA ASP A 1 18.96 11.79 -16.56
C ASP A 1 19.20 10.37 -16.02
N GLY A 2 18.63 9.31 -16.63
CA GLY A 2 18.88 7.93 -16.21
C GLY A 2 18.13 7.49 -14.93
N ALA A 3 17.36 8.39 -14.30
CA ALA A 3 16.55 8.08 -13.14
C ALA A 3 15.48 7.02 -13.46
N VAL A 4 15.32 6.05 -12.56
CA VAL A 4 14.29 5.02 -12.65
C VAL A 4 13.05 5.50 -11.91
N LEU A 5 11.91 5.49 -12.60
CA LEU A 5 10.60 5.77 -12.02
C LEU A 5 9.74 4.51 -12.04
N ILE A 6 9.04 4.26 -10.94
CA ILE A 6 8.05 3.18 -10.83
C ILE A 6 6.66 3.81 -10.92
N LEU A 7 5.92 3.48 -11.97
CA LEU A 7 4.58 4.00 -12.23
C LEU A 7 3.54 2.89 -12.07
N ASP A 8 2.49 3.16 -11.28
CA ASP A 8 1.35 2.26 -11.11
C ASP A 8 0.08 2.89 -11.70
N TYR A 9 -0.37 2.33 -12.82
CA TYR A 9 -1.53 2.82 -13.56
C TYR A 9 -2.83 2.31 -12.93
N LYS A 10 -3.70 3.24 -12.52
CA LYS A 10 -5.00 2.95 -11.92
C LYS A 10 -6.12 3.44 -12.83
N THR A 11 -7.13 2.60 -13.07
CA THR A 11 -8.34 2.99 -13.81
C THR A 11 -9.41 3.62 -12.94
N SER A 12 -9.19 3.70 -11.62
CA SER A 12 -10.09 4.38 -10.69
C SER A 12 -9.88 5.90 -10.72
N ALA A 13 -10.82 6.64 -10.14
CA ALA A 13 -10.56 8.01 -9.71
C ALA A 13 -9.43 8.05 -8.67
N LYS A 14 -8.87 9.25 -8.43
CA LYS A 14 -7.84 9.47 -7.41
C LYS A 14 -8.37 9.12 -6.02
N ILE A 15 -7.71 8.19 -5.34
CA ILE A 15 -8.04 7.79 -3.97
C ILE A 15 -6.99 8.40 -3.03
N PRO A 16 -7.39 9.21 -2.02
CA PRO A 16 -6.45 9.76 -1.05
C PRO A 16 -5.73 8.67 -0.25
N MET A 17 -4.44 8.89 -0.01
CA MET A 17 -3.66 8.07 0.91
C MET A 17 -3.92 8.56 2.34
N ALA A 18 -4.48 7.71 3.20
CA ALA A 18 -4.82 8.08 4.58
C ALA A 18 -3.64 7.82 5.54
N LEU A 19 -2.42 8.24 5.16
CA LEU A 19 -1.18 7.96 5.89
C LEU A 19 -1.21 8.43 7.35
N GLY A 20 -1.84 9.58 7.64
CA GLY A 20 -1.99 10.10 9.00
C GLY A 20 -2.88 9.26 9.93
N LYS A 21 -3.48 8.17 9.43
CA LYS A 21 -4.26 7.22 10.24
C LYS A 21 -3.48 5.95 10.58
N LEU A 22 -2.24 5.81 10.10
CA LEU A 22 -1.41 4.65 10.36
C LEU A 22 -0.69 4.80 11.71
N ASP A 23 -0.90 3.83 12.58
CA ASP A 23 -0.05 3.54 13.72
C ASP A 23 0.56 2.13 13.50
N PRO A 24 1.89 2.02 13.25
CA PRO A 24 2.53 0.72 13.01
C PRO A 24 2.36 -0.27 14.15
N ASP A 25 2.16 0.19 15.39
CA ASP A 25 1.98 -0.65 16.58
C ASP A 25 0.50 -1.02 16.82
N ASP A 26 -0.44 -0.33 16.18
CA ASP A 26 -1.86 -0.70 16.16
C ASP A 26 -2.23 -1.45 14.87
N ARG A 27 -2.34 -2.78 14.98
CA ARG A 27 -2.73 -3.71 13.92
C ARG A 27 -4.06 -3.36 13.23
N ASP A 28 -4.99 -2.68 13.91
CA ASP A 28 -6.28 -2.30 13.32
C ASP A 28 -6.15 -1.10 12.37
N SER A 29 -5.22 -0.20 12.68
CA SER A 29 -4.94 1.00 11.89
C SER A 29 -4.36 0.67 10.50
N TRP A 30 -3.70 -0.48 10.35
CA TRP A 30 -2.98 -0.89 9.14
C TRP A 30 -3.88 -0.93 7.89
N SER A 31 -5.16 -1.29 8.08
CA SER A 31 -6.14 -1.33 6.99
C SER A 31 -6.37 0.05 6.33
N ALA A 32 -6.14 1.15 7.06
CA ALA A 32 -6.34 2.51 6.59
C ALA A 32 -5.39 2.92 5.46
N VAL A 33 -4.26 2.22 5.33
CA VAL A 33 -3.21 2.51 4.33
C VAL A 33 -3.04 1.39 3.31
N SER A 34 -3.93 0.39 3.30
CA SER A 34 -3.87 -0.75 2.37
C SER A 34 -3.78 -0.32 0.89
N ASN A 35 -4.39 0.80 0.52
CA ASN A 35 -4.37 1.37 -0.83
C ASN A 35 -3.04 2.02 -1.23
N CYS A 36 -2.06 2.13 -0.34
CA CYS A 36 -0.79 2.80 -0.61
C CYS A 36 0.45 1.92 -0.36
N VAL A 37 0.26 0.65 0.02
CA VAL A 37 1.36 -0.32 0.26
C VAL A 37 2.09 -0.73 -1.03
N GLN A 38 1.40 -0.70 -2.18
CA GLN A 38 1.93 -1.22 -3.45
C GLN A 38 3.21 -0.50 -3.90
N LEU A 39 3.23 0.83 -3.93
CA LEU A 39 4.38 1.60 -4.43
C LEU A 39 5.64 1.45 -3.54
N PRO A 40 5.56 1.53 -2.20
CA PRO A 40 6.69 1.21 -1.33
C PRO A 40 7.21 -0.21 -1.53
N PHE A 41 6.31 -1.19 -1.72
CA PHE A 41 6.72 -2.56 -1.95
C PHE A 41 7.46 -2.73 -3.29
N TYR A 42 6.96 -2.13 -4.37
CA TYR A 42 7.65 -2.14 -5.67
C TYR A 42 9.03 -1.49 -5.59
N ARG A 43 9.17 -0.38 -4.85
CA ARG A 43 10.44 0.30 -4.58
C ARG A 43 11.45 -0.64 -3.93
N MET A 44 11.03 -1.35 -2.88
CA MET A 44 11.85 -2.35 -2.18
C MET A 44 12.27 -3.49 -3.10
N LEU A 45 11.33 -4.06 -3.87
CA LEU A 45 11.59 -5.18 -4.77
C LEU A 45 12.54 -4.81 -5.91
N TYR A 46 12.37 -3.62 -6.50
CA TYR A 46 13.24 -3.15 -7.57
C TYR A 46 14.68 -2.99 -7.07
N ALA A 47 14.87 -2.26 -5.96
CA ALA A 47 16.18 -2.05 -5.35
C ALA A 47 16.84 -3.39 -4.97
N GLN A 48 16.08 -4.33 -4.43
CA GLN A 48 16.59 -5.66 -4.11
C GLN A 48 17.03 -6.43 -5.36
N ARG A 49 16.30 -6.33 -6.47
CA ARG A 49 16.54 -7.12 -7.69
C ARG A 49 17.67 -6.58 -8.57
N PHE A 50 17.78 -5.26 -8.67
CA PHE A 50 18.70 -4.58 -9.58
C PHE A 50 19.88 -3.92 -8.87
N GLY A 51 19.91 -3.98 -7.53
CA GLY A 51 20.87 -3.26 -6.71
C GLY A 51 20.50 -1.77 -6.59
N GLY A 52 21.21 -1.08 -5.70
CA GLY A 52 20.95 0.32 -5.37
C GLY A 52 20.10 0.49 -4.10
N SER A 53 19.86 1.74 -3.74
CA SER A 53 19.08 2.11 -2.57
C SER A 53 17.64 2.41 -2.98
N PRO A 54 16.62 1.92 -2.26
CA PRO A 54 15.24 2.29 -2.50
C PRO A 54 15.08 3.80 -2.63
N GLU A 55 15.75 4.58 -1.76
CA GLU A 55 15.72 6.04 -1.67
C GLU A 55 16.08 6.76 -2.99
N SER A 56 16.80 6.10 -3.90
CA SER A 56 17.13 6.64 -5.23
C SER A 56 16.01 6.52 -6.27
N LEU A 57 14.95 5.79 -5.97
CA LEU A 57 13.81 5.54 -6.86
C LEU A 57 12.64 6.44 -6.48
N SER A 58 11.94 6.97 -7.48
CA SER A 58 10.68 7.69 -7.27
C SER A 58 9.50 6.84 -7.74
N CYS A 59 8.40 6.85 -6.99
CA CYS A 59 7.18 6.17 -7.38
C CYS A 59 5.99 7.13 -7.51
N ALA A 60 5.09 6.85 -8.45
CA ALA A 60 3.84 7.58 -8.58
C ALA A 60 2.68 6.68 -9.02
N HIS A 61 1.47 7.02 -8.59
CA HIS A 61 0.25 6.51 -9.20
C HIS A 61 -0.14 7.40 -10.38
N ILE A 62 -0.66 6.77 -11.43
CA ILE A 62 -1.24 7.45 -12.61
C ILE A 62 -2.72 7.09 -12.69
N PHE A 63 -3.61 8.04 -12.39
CA PHE A 63 -5.06 7.81 -12.30
C PHE A 63 -5.79 8.11 -13.63
N LEU A 64 -6.03 7.06 -14.41
CA LEU A 64 -6.71 7.10 -15.72
C LEU A 64 -8.24 7.13 -15.62
N GLY A 65 -8.82 6.94 -14.43
CA GLY A 65 -10.28 6.97 -14.23
C GLY A 65 -10.89 8.37 -14.16
N ARG A 66 -10.14 9.41 -14.53
CA ARG A 66 -10.61 10.81 -14.56
C ARG A 66 -11.21 11.13 -15.93
N SER A 67 -12.18 12.05 -15.94
CA SER A 67 -12.80 12.54 -17.17
C SER A 67 -11.84 13.37 -18.04
N VAL A 68 -10.78 13.91 -17.44
CA VAL A 68 -9.73 14.69 -18.09
C VAL A 68 -8.39 14.08 -17.72
N ILE A 69 -7.55 13.88 -18.74
CA ILE A 69 -6.16 13.42 -18.60
C ILE A 69 -5.28 14.66 -18.69
N ASP A 70 -4.75 15.07 -17.54
CA ASP A 70 -3.91 16.24 -17.30
C ASP A 70 -2.84 15.90 -16.23
N GLU A 71 -1.98 16.84 -15.86
CA GLU A 71 -0.92 16.61 -14.87
C GLU A 71 -1.46 16.17 -13.50
N ALA A 72 -2.71 16.49 -13.17
CA ALA A 72 -3.31 16.11 -11.90
C ALA A 72 -3.71 14.62 -11.82
N ILE A 73 -3.57 13.84 -12.90
CA ILE A 73 -3.65 12.37 -12.83
C ILE A 73 -2.45 11.76 -12.12
N GLU A 74 -1.33 12.49 -12.06
CA GLU A 74 -0.11 12.06 -11.39
C GLU A 74 -0.25 12.28 -9.89
N ALA A 75 0.10 11.24 -9.13
CA ALA A 75 0.13 11.30 -7.68
C ALA A 75 1.42 10.65 -7.19
N PRO A 76 2.50 11.44 -7.02
CA PRO A 76 3.73 10.99 -6.39
C PRO A 76 3.47 10.40 -5.02
N PHE A 77 4.21 9.35 -4.67
CA PHE A 77 4.19 8.82 -3.32
C PHE A 77 5.01 9.75 -2.39
N PRO A 78 4.52 10.08 -1.18
CA PRO A 78 5.24 10.97 -0.27
C PRO A 78 6.54 10.33 0.24
N GLU A 79 7.68 11.02 0.09
CA GLU A 79 8.98 10.46 0.46
C GLU A 79 9.10 10.11 1.95
N ASP A 80 8.52 10.93 2.81
CA ASP A 80 8.45 10.74 4.27
C ASP A 80 7.63 9.53 4.70
N ALA A 81 6.75 9.03 3.82
CA ALA A 81 5.87 7.90 4.11
C ALA A 81 6.51 6.54 3.78
N TYR A 82 7.62 6.48 3.05
CA TYR A 82 8.20 5.19 2.64
C TYR A 82 8.72 4.39 3.82
N GLU A 83 9.35 5.04 4.79
CA GLU A 83 9.91 4.33 5.94
C GLU A 83 8.81 3.67 6.76
N VAL A 84 7.77 4.43 7.12
CA VAL A 84 6.67 3.93 7.95
C VAL A 84 5.86 2.83 7.24
N VAL A 85 5.61 2.97 5.93
CA VAL A 85 4.91 1.92 5.16
C VAL A 85 5.82 0.71 4.92
N GLY A 86 7.12 0.92 4.76
CA GLY A 86 8.12 -0.15 4.68
C GLY A 86 8.19 -0.98 5.97
N GLN A 87 8.14 -0.34 7.13
CA GLN A 87 8.04 -1.02 8.42
C GLN A 87 6.74 -1.83 8.53
N LEU A 88 5.60 -1.26 8.11
CA LEU A 88 4.33 -1.97 8.05
C LEU A 88 4.41 -3.22 7.16
N ILE A 89 4.98 -3.12 5.96
CA ILE A 89 5.16 -4.27 5.06
C ILE A 89 5.94 -5.38 5.77
N ARG A 90 7.05 -5.05 6.43
CA ARG A 90 7.87 -6.04 7.14
C ARG A 90 7.11 -6.69 8.29
N ARG A 91 6.32 -5.92 9.04
CA ARG A 91 5.48 -6.45 10.13
C ARG A 91 4.40 -7.41 9.60
N VAL A 92 3.71 -7.02 8.52
CA VAL A 92 2.71 -7.88 7.86
C VAL A 92 3.35 -9.17 7.36
N LEU A 93 4.51 -9.09 6.71
CA LEU A 93 5.23 -10.28 6.23
C LEU A 93 5.67 -11.18 7.39
N ALA A 94 6.14 -10.60 8.51
CA ALA A 94 6.49 -11.36 9.71
C ALA A 94 5.28 -12.08 10.31
N GLU A 95 4.10 -11.42 10.35
CA GLU A 95 2.85 -12.03 10.81
C GLU A 95 2.41 -13.18 9.91
N ILE A 96 2.49 -13.01 8.57
CA ILE A 96 2.09 -14.03 7.59
C ILE A 96 2.88 -15.34 7.75
N VAL A 97 4.16 -15.24 8.14
CA VAL A 97 5.05 -16.41 8.29
C VAL A 97 5.09 -16.96 9.71
N GLU A 98 4.40 -16.35 10.67
CA GLU A 98 4.39 -16.75 12.08
C GLU A 98 3.30 -17.81 12.34
N PRO A 99 3.65 -19.10 12.53
CA PRO A 99 2.65 -20.16 12.67
C PRO A 99 1.82 -20.05 13.95
N SER A 100 2.35 -19.37 14.98
CA SER A 100 1.64 -19.19 16.25
C SER A 100 0.60 -18.07 16.21
N VAL A 101 0.62 -17.21 15.19
CA VAL A 101 -0.37 -16.15 15.01
C VAL A 101 -1.50 -16.68 14.11
N PRO A 102 -2.71 -16.90 14.65
CA PRO A 102 -3.81 -17.39 13.84
C PRO A 102 -4.26 -16.32 12.84
N PHE A 103 -4.65 -16.76 11.64
CA PHE A 103 -5.34 -15.88 10.70
C PHE A 103 -6.68 -15.45 11.30
N GLY A 104 -6.82 -14.16 11.58
CA GLY A 104 -8.00 -13.58 12.24
C GLY A 104 -8.85 -12.72 11.30
N SER A 105 -10.14 -12.63 11.58
CA SER A 105 -11.03 -11.67 10.92
C SER A 105 -10.65 -10.23 11.29
N ALA A 106 -10.98 -9.26 10.43
CA ALA A 106 -10.90 -7.85 10.79
C ALA A 106 -11.78 -7.57 12.02
N ARG A 107 -11.30 -6.77 12.98
CA ARG A 107 -12.08 -6.43 14.18
C ARG A 107 -13.37 -5.68 13.85
N ASP A 108 -13.32 -4.74 12.90
CA ASP A 108 -14.50 -4.06 12.37
C ASP A 108 -14.97 -4.70 11.07
N ALA A 109 -15.64 -5.85 11.20
CA ALA A 109 -16.21 -6.57 10.07
C ALA A 109 -17.20 -5.73 9.26
N LYS A 110 -17.95 -4.82 9.90
CA LYS A 110 -18.94 -3.99 9.19
C LYS A 110 -18.26 -3.09 8.17
N LYS A 111 -17.12 -2.50 8.52
CA LYS A 111 -16.34 -1.62 7.65
C LYS A 111 -15.46 -2.39 6.67
N ALA A 112 -14.79 -3.45 7.12
CA ALA A 112 -13.81 -4.17 6.33
C ALA A 112 -14.42 -5.23 5.38
N CYS A 113 -15.60 -5.78 5.72
CA CYS A 113 -16.15 -6.93 5.00
C CYS A 113 -17.27 -6.59 4.00
N THR A 114 -17.69 -5.32 3.89
CA THR A 114 -18.82 -4.92 3.01
C THR A 114 -18.60 -5.36 1.56
N SER A 115 -17.36 -5.28 1.07
CA SER A 115 -16.96 -5.66 -0.29
C SER A 115 -16.00 -6.87 -0.31
N CYS A 116 -15.84 -7.57 0.81
CA CYS A 116 -14.91 -8.69 0.90
C CYS A 116 -15.49 -9.94 0.26
N VAL A 117 -14.82 -10.47 -0.76
CA VAL A 117 -15.21 -11.71 -1.46
C VAL A 117 -15.12 -12.96 -0.58
N TYR A 118 -14.37 -12.89 0.52
CA TYR A 118 -14.18 -13.99 1.47
C TYR A 118 -15.19 -14.00 2.62
N ARG A 119 -16.21 -13.14 2.59
CA ARG A 119 -17.26 -13.08 3.61
C ARG A 119 -17.91 -14.45 3.88
N CYS A 120 -18.10 -15.24 2.82
CA CYS A 120 -18.71 -16.57 2.90
C CYS A 120 -17.89 -17.61 3.68
N ILE A 121 -16.58 -17.41 3.87
CA ILE A 121 -15.69 -18.34 4.59
C ILE A 121 -15.21 -17.81 5.94
N CYS A 122 -15.29 -16.50 6.19
CA CYS A 122 -14.82 -15.91 7.45
C CYS A 122 -15.91 -15.74 8.53
N GLY A 123 -17.18 -16.07 8.22
CA GLY A 123 -18.28 -16.13 9.19
C GLY A 123 -18.82 -14.76 9.67
N THR A 124 -18.75 -13.72 8.82
CA THR A 124 -19.23 -12.35 9.12
C THR A 124 -20.57 -11.98 8.50
#